data_AF-A0A2A4K973-F1
#
_entry.id   AF-A0A2A4K973-F1
#
_cell.length_a   1.000
_cell.length_b   1.000
_cell.length_c   1.000
_cell.angle_alpha   90.00
_cell.angle_beta   90.00
_cell.angle_gamma   90.00
#
_symmetry.space_group_name_H-M   'P 1'
#
loop_
_entity.id
_entity.type
_entity.pdbx_description
1 polymer ?
#
loop_
_entity_poly.entity_id
_entity_poly.type
_entity_poly.pdbx_seq_one_letter_code
_entity_poly.pdbx_strand_id
1 'polypeptide(L)'
;MKLLRNSLTLRHGHRKKLGRCVSTWSPLANAFNTRPTSRPIFDSLRERTGLFNKPELVSFEGFSTLKEQAIAATDRLIEEATSNPDRPMVEIFDELSDTLCKVADLAEFVRIAHPQSHFASAAEDACITVSGVVEK
;
A
#
# COMPACT_ATOMS: atom_id res chain seq x y z
N MET A 1 -60.87 39.57 54.42
CA MET A 1 -59.84 40.10 55.34
C MET A 1 -58.47 39.56 54.94
N LYS A 2 -57.45 40.43 54.99
CA LYS A 2 -56.02 40.20 54.76
C LYS A 2 -55.62 40.11 53.28
N LEU A 3 -54.57 40.76 52.80
CA LEU A 3 -53.77 41.94 53.16
C LEU A 3 -52.80 42.08 51.97
N LEU A 4 -52.42 43.31 51.62
CA LEU A 4 -51.38 43.60 50.63
C LEU A 4 -50.07 42.84 50.91
N ARG A 5 -49.32 42.53 49.85
CA ARG A 5 -47.86 42.77 49.81
C ARG A 5 -47.33 42.82 48.36
N ASN A 6 -46.69 43.95 48.06
CA ASN A 6 -45.90 44.24 46.87
C ASN A 6 -44.72 43.27 46.70
N SER A 7 -44.32 43.03 45.45
CA SER A 7 -42.91 42.85 45.13
C SER A 7 -42.62 43.39 43.73
N LEU A 8 -41.89 44.50 43.70
CA LEU A 8 -41.12 44.96 42.54
C LEU A 8 -40.08 43.90 42.20
N THR A 9 -40.04 43.40 40.97
CA THR A 9 -38.86 42.71 40.44
C THR A 9 -38.59 43.04 38.97
N LEU A 10 -37.37 43.55 38.79
CA LEU A 10 -36.58 43.86 37.62
C LEU A 10 -37.02 43.33 36.25
N ARG A 11 -37.08 44.28 35.32
CA ARG A 11 -36.91 44.11 33.86
C ARG A 11 -35.68 43.23 33.55
N HIS A 12 -35.88 42.15 32.79
CA HIS A 12 -34.80 41.45 32.10
C HIS A 12 -35.04 41.53 30.59
N GLY A 13 -34.37 42.48 29.95
CA GLY A 13 -34.29 42.54 28.49
C GLY A 13 -33.62 41.29 27.95
N HIS A 14 -34.33 40.56 27.08
CA HIS A 14 -33.77 39.44 26.34
C HIS A 14 -32.73 39.95 25.33
N ARG A 15 -31.45 39.95 25.72
CA ARG A 15 -30.34 40.00 24.77
C ARG A 15 -30.27 38.64 24.05
N LYS A 16 -30.75 38.58 22.80
CA LYS A 16 -30.48 37.43 21.91
C LYS A 16 -28.96 37.31 21.74
N LYS A 17 -28.36 36.27 22.32
CA LYS A 17 -26.96 35.88 22.01
C LYS A 17 -26.97 35.27 20.61
N LEU A 18 -26.43 35.99 19.63
CA LEU A 18 -26.07 35.41 18.34
C LEU A 18 -24.86 34.48 18.57
N GLY A 19 -25.14 33.19 18.74
CA GLY A 19 -24.10 32.16 18.84
C GLY A 19 -23.33 32.11 17.53
N ARG A 20 -22.00 32.13 17.65
CA ARG A 20 -21.04 32.21 16.54
C ARG A 20 -21.22 31.00 15.60
N CYS A 21 -21.53 31.25 14.34
CA CYS A 21 -21.39 30.24 13.29
C CYS A 21 -19.90 29.96 13.11
N VAL A 22 -19.43 28.82 13.61
CA VAL A 22 -18.13 28.27 13.17
C VAL A 22 -18.33 27.94 11.70
N SER A 23 -17.43 28.42 10.84
CA SER A 23 -17.45 28.19 9.40
C SER A 23 -17.77 26.72 9.13
N THR A 24 -18.98 26.46 8.62
CA THR A 24 -19.28 25.22 7.91
C THR A 24 -18.16 25.07 6.89
N TRP A 25 -17.45 23.95 6.96
CA TRP A 25 -16.44 23.57 5.98
C TRP A 25 -16.97 23.89 4.58
N SER A 26 -16.13 24.49 3.73
CA SER A 26 -16.54 24.73 2.35
C SER A 26 -16.98 23.40 1.72
N PRO A 27 -17.87 23.41 0.71
CA PRO A 27 -18.27 22.18 0.04
C PRO A 27 -17.08 21.30 -0.40
N LEU A 28 -15.98 21.94 -0.83
CA LEU A 28 -14.72 21.28 -1.17
C LEU A 28 -14.06 20.63 0.06
N ALA A 29 -13.93 21.38 1.15
CA ALA A 29 -13.28 20.87 2.35
C ALA A 29 -14.10 19.72 2.98
N ASN A 30 -15.43 19.76 2.90
CA ASN A 30 -16.27 18.61 3.26
C ASN A 30 -16.00 17.40 2.35
N ALA A 31 -15.94 17.58 1.03
CA ALA A 31 -15.67 16.48 0.09
C ALA A 31 -14.33 15.77 0.37
N PHE A 32 -13.29 16.50 0.76
CA PHE A 32 -12.00 15.91 1.11
C PHE A 32 -11.96 15.21 2.48
N ASN A 33 -12.85 15.58 3.41
CA ASN A 33 -12.81 15.09 4.79
C ASN A 33 -13.95 14.14 5.15
N THR A 34 -14.93 13.94 4.27
CA THR A 34 -15.95 12.92 4.43
C THR A 34 -15.32 11.53 4.33
N ARG A 35 -15.49 10.71 5.36
CA ARG A 35 -15.13 9.28 5.31
C ARG A 35 -16.02 8.59 4.27
N PRO A 36 -15.46 7.87 3.29
CA PRO A 36 -16.25 7.11 2.34
C PRO A 36 -17.15 6.11 3.09
N THR A 37 -18.47 6.25 2.96
CA THR A 37 -19.45 5.40 3.64
C THR A 37 -19.83 4.15 2.84
N SER A 38 -19.51 4.11 1.55
CA SER A 38 -19.68 2.92 0.72
C SER A 38 -18.32 2.32 0.37
N ARG A 39 -18.17 1.03 0.63
CA ARG A 39 -17.12 0.24 -0.04
C ARG A 39 -17.49 0.24 -1.53
N PRO A 40 -16.57 0.59 -2.43
CA PRO A 40 -16.89 0.59 -3.85
C PRO A 40 -17.31 -0.83 -4.26
N ILE A 41 -18.35 -0.94 -5.09
CA ILE A 41 -18.84 -2.21 -5.68
C ILE A 41 -17.70 -2.98 -6.37
N PHE A 42 -16.61 -2.29 -6.73
CA PHE A 42 -15.38 -2.87 -7.25
C PHE A 42 -14.66 -3.86 -6.31
N ASP A 43 -14.88 -3.81 -4.99
CA ASP A 43 -14.23 -4.73 -4.06
C ASP A 43 -14.72 -6.19 -4.22
N SER A 44 -15.95 -6.41 -4.70
CA SER A 44 -16.49 -7.77 -4.91
C SER A 44 -16.21 -8.34 -6.31
N LEU A 45 -15.81 -7.50 -7.29
CA LEU A 45 -15.50 -7.92 -8.65
C LEU A 45 -13.99 -7.99 -8.93
N ARG A 46 -13.15 -7.55 -7.98
CA ARG A 46 -11.71 -7.68 -8.10
C ARG A 46 -11.31 -9.11 -7.81
N GLU A 47 -10.91 -9.86 -8.84
CA GLU A 47 -10.13 -11.08 -8.65
C GLU A 47 -8.99 -10.75 -7.67
N ARG A 48 -8.82 -11.59 -6.63
CA ARG A 48 -7.73 -11.41 -5.67
C ARG A 48 -6.39 -11.65 -6.37
N THR A 49 -5.91 -10.63 -7.07
CA THR A 49 -4.55 -10.59 -7.58
C THR A 49 -3.63 -10.23 -6.41
N GLY A 50 -2.49 -10.91 -6.29
CA GLY A 50 -1.50 -10.57 -5.27
C GLY A 50 -0.87 -9.20 -5.53
N LEU A 51 0.09 -8.80 -4.68
CA LEU A 51 0.78 -7.51 -4.82
C LEU A 51 1.32 -7.34 -6.26
N PHE A 52 1.14 -6.15 -6.83
CA PHE A 52 1.55 -5.80 -8.20
C PHE A 52 0.96 -6.71 -9.29
N ASN A 53 -0.21 -7.30 -9.03
CA ASN A 53 -0.84 -8.30 -9.90
C ASN A 53 -0.01 -9.59 -10.08
N LYS A 54 0.89 -9.89 -9.14
CA LYS A 54 1.59 -11.18 -9.13
C LYS A 54 0.77 -12.22 -8.38
N PRO A 55 0.43 -13.36 -9.00
CA PRO A 55 -0.38 -14.40 -8.36
C PRO A 55 0.34 -15.05 -7.16
N GLU A 56 1.68 -15.02 -7.13
CA GLU A 56 2.46 -15.52 -6.01
C GLU A 56 2.26 -14.65 -4.76
N LEU A 57 2.12 -13.33 -4.92
CA LEU A 57 2.11 -12.36 -3.82
C LEU A 57 0.72 -12.14 -3.22
N VAL A 58 -0.11 -13.17 -3.16
CA VAL A 58 -1.37 -13.15 -2.39
C VAL A 58 -1.09 -13.18 -0.89
N SER A 59 0.03 -13.76 -0.49
CA SER A 59 0.55 -13.78 0.88
C SER A 59 2.06 -13.54 0.88
N PHE A 60 2.64 -13.32 2.07
CA PHE A 60 4.07 -13.02 2.21
C PHE A 60 4.97 -14.21 1.84
N GLU A 61 4.46 -15.44 1.96
CA GLU A 61 5.16 -16.66 1.54
C GLU A 61 5.45 -16.68 0.04
N GLY A 62 4.69 -15.92 -0.75
CA GLY A 62 4.91 -15.75 -2.18
C GLY A 62 6.29 -15.22 -2.56
N PHE A 63 6.95 -14.49 -1.66
CA PHE A 63 8.34 -14.05 -1.88
C PHE A 63 9.32 -15.22 -1.96
N SER A 64 9.06 -16.33 -1.27
CA SER A 64 9.89 -17.54 -1.41
C SER A 64 9.74 -18.14 -2.80
N THR A 65 8.51 -18.20 -3.31
CA THR A 65 8.27 -18.67 -4.67
C THR A 65 8.95 -17.77 -5.71
N LEU A 66 8.85 -16.45 -5.57
CA LEU A 66 9.51 -15.52 -6.51
C LEU A 66 11.03 -15.63 -6.50
N LYS A 67 11.66 -15.71 -5.32
CA LYS A 67 13.13 -15.85 -5.24
C LYS A 67 13.59 -17.18 -5.84
N GLU A 68 12.90 -18.28 -5.56
CA GLU A 68 13.24 -19.61 -6.09
C GLU A 68 13.09 -19.66 -7.62
N GLN A 69 12.03 -19.06 -8.15
CA GLN A 69 11.83 -18.95 -9.60
C GLN A 69 12.93 -18.12 -10.27
N ALA A 70 13.31 -16.98 -9.68
CA ALA A 70 14.38 -16.15 -10.20
C ALA A 70 15.72 -16.90 -10.21
N ILE A 71 16.09 -17.56 -9.09
CA ILE A 71 17.32 -18.36 -9.00
C ILE A 71 17.34 -19.46 -10.06
N ALA A 72 16.26 -20.22 -10.17
CA ALA A 72 16.17 -21.31 -11.15
C ALA A 72 16.25 -20.81 -12.60
N ALA A 73 15.67 -19.64 -12.89
CA ALA A 73 15.77 -19.01 -14.21
C ALA A 73 17.19 -18.50 -14.48
N THR A 74 17.84 -17.85 -13.50
CA THR A 74 19.22 -17.41 -13.60
C THR A 74 20.18 -18.57 -13.83
N ASP A 75 20.07 -19.67 -13.08
CA ASP A 75 20.93 -20.85 -13.27
C ASP A 75 20.77 -21.42 -14.70
N ARG A 76 19.55 -21.44 -15.26
CA ARG A 76 19.32 -21.85 -16.67
C ARG A 76 19.94 -20.88 -17.68
N LEU A 77 19.83 -19.58 -17.46
CA LEU A 77 20.41 -18.57 -18.35
C LEU A 77 21.94 -18.60 -18.32
N ILE A 78 22.53 -18.88 -17.15
CA ILE A 78 23.98 -19.10 -17.02
C ILE A 78 24.41 -20.36 -17.78
N GLU A 79 23.65 -21.46 -17.67
CA GLU A 79 23.92 -22.69 -18.42
C GLU A 79 23.85 -22.44 -19.94
N GLU A 80 22.84 -21.70 -20.41
CA GLU A 80 22.69 -21.29 -21.81
C GLU A 80 23.90 -20.46 -22.28
N ALA A 81 24.29 -19.45 -21.49
CA ALA A 81 25.39 -18.54 -21.78
C ALA A 81 26.75 -19.25 -21.89
N THR A 82 26.98 -20.25 -21.04
CA THR A 82 28.30 -20.87 -20.85
C THR A 82 28.52 -22.13 -21.69
N SER A 83 27.45 -22.76 -22.17
CA SER A 83 27.55 -24.02 -22.93
C SER A 83 27.81 -23.77 -24.41
N ASN A 84 26.77 -23.35 -25.14
CA ASN A 84 26.85 -22.97 -26.55
C ASN A 84 25.58 -22.18 -26.90
N PRO A 85 25.55 -20.87 -26.66
CA PRO A 85 24.33 -20.08 -26.77
C PRO A 85 23.82 -20.04 -28.21
N ASP A 86 22.53 -20.35 -28.40
CA ASP A 86 21.88 -20.32 -29.71
C ASP A 86 21.52 -18.89 -30.17
N ARG A 87 21.50 -17.93 -29.22
CA ARG A 87 21.18 -16.52 -29.45
C ARG A 87 22.32 -15.59 -29.01
N PRO A 88 22.30 -14.30 -29.43
CA PRO A 88 23.34 -13.35 -29.05
C PRO A 88 23.50 -13.23 -27.53
N MET A 89 24.76 -13.21 -27.07
CA MET A 89 25.11 -13.10 -25.65
C MET A 89 24.42 -11.91 -24.95
N VAL A 90 24.25 -10.79 -25.66
CA VAL A 90 23.56 -9.60 -25.12
C VAL A 90 22.11 -9.87 -24.73
N GLU A 91 21.39 -10.73 -25.47
CA GLU A 91 19.99 -11.07 -25.17
C GLU A 91 19.89 -11.93 -23.90
N ILE A 92 20.85 -12.84 -23.69
CA ILE A 92 20.90 -13.67 -22.49
C ILE A 92 21.20 -12.81 -21.26
N PHE A 93 22.15 -11.88 -21.38
CA PHE A 93 22.47 -10.95 -20.28
C PHE A 93 21.32 -9.98 -19.97
N ASP A 94 20.62 -9.48 -20.99
CA ASP A 94 19.43 -8.66 -20.82
C ASP A 94 18.38 -9.43 -20.01
N GLU A 95 18.02 -10.65 -20.44
CA GLU A 95 17.04 -11.50 -19.75
C GLU A 95 17.48 -11.88 -18.33
N LEU A 96 18.78 -12.14 -18.12
CA LEU A 96 19.35 -12.44 -16.80
C LEU A 96 19.18 -11.24 -15.86
N SER A 97 19.53 -10.04 -16.33
CA SER A 97 19.37 -8.81 -15.54
C SER A 97 17.89 -8.51 -15.26
N ASP A 98 17.03 -8.68 -16.27
CA ASP A 98 15.59 -8.48 -16.15
C ASP A 98 14.95 -9.43 -15.11
N THR A 99 15.39 -10.69 -15.10
CA THR A 99 14.92 -11.71 -14.17
C THR A 99 15.25 -11.32 -12.72
N LEU A 100 16.48 -10.86 -12.48
CA LEU A 100 16.94 -10.50 -11.14
C LEU A 100 16.36 -9.15 -10.68
N CYS A 101 16.44 -8.11 -11.52
CA CYS A 101 15.98 -6.75 -11.18
C CYS A 101 14.47 -6.71 -10.89
N LYS A 102 13.64 -7.46 -11.64
CA LYS A 102 12.19 -7.51 -11.38
C LYS A 102 11.86 -7.98 -9.97
N VAL A 103 12.59 -8.98 -9.45
CA VAL A 103 12.36 -9.46 -8.09
C VAL A 103 13.02 -8.55 -7.07
N ALA A 104 14.25 -8.09 -7.32
CA ALA A 104 14.98 -7.21 -6.41
C ALA A 104 14.25 -5.88 -6.18
N ASP A 105 13.87 -5.17 -7.23
CA ASP A 105 13.21 -3.85 -7.12
C ASP A 105 11.83 -3.96 -6.45
N LEU A 106 11.08 -5.01 -6.79
CA LEU A 106 9.78 -5.28 -6.18
C LEU A 106 9.93 -5.58 -4.69
N ALA A 107 10.87 -6.47 -4.34
CA ALA A 107 11.10 -6.87 -2.96
C ALA A 107 11.61 -5.69 -2.11
N GLU A 108 12.53 -4.88 -2.65
CA GLU A 108 13.03 -3.69 -1.98
C GLU A 108 11.91 -2.66 -1.73
N PHE A 109 11.04 -2.44 -2.70
CA PHE A 109 9.88 -1.57 -2.49
C PHE A 109 8.96 -2.10 -1.40
N VAL A 110 8.63 -3.40 -1.39
CA VAL A 110 7.75 -3.98 -0.37
C VAL A 110 8.40 -3.95 1.01
N ARG A 111 9.71 -4.18 1.10
CA ARG A 111 10.48 -4.07 2.34
C ARG A 111 10.33 -2.69 2.99
N ILE A 112 10.34 -1.62 2.19
CA ILE A 112 10.25 -0.24 2.68
C ILE A 112 8.80 0.21 2.90
N ALA A 113 7.89 -0.17 2.00
CA ALA A 113 6.56 0.45 1.92
C ALA A 113 5.44 -0.36 2.60
N HIS A 114 5.62 -1.66 2.84
CA HIS A 114 4.52 -2.49 3.32
C HIS A 114 4.25 -2.30 4.82
N PRO A 115 2.99 -2.04 5.24
CA PRO A 115 2.68 -1.75 6.64
C PRO A 115 2.77 -2.96 7.56
N GLN A 116 2.69 -4.17 7.01
CA GLN A 116 2.77 -5.41 7.76
C GLN A 116 4.19 -5.98 7.73
N SER A 117 4.76 -6.23 8.92
CA SER A 117 6.16 -6.66 9.09
C SER A 117 6.49 -8.01 8.45
N HIS A 118 5.54 -8.94 8.35
CA HIS A 118 5.77 -10.24 7.73
C HIS A 118 6.02 -10.13 6.22
N PHE A 119 5.33 -9.24 5.52
CA PHE A 119 5.64 -8.94 4.12
C PHE A 119 7.00 -8.25 3.99
N ALA A 120 7.30 -7.28 4.85
CA ALA A 120 8.58 -6.57 4.80
C ALA A 120 9.76 -7.53 5.04
N SER A 121 9.64 -8.43 6.02
CA SER A 121 10.68 -9.43 6.34
C SER A 121 10.83 -10.49 5.25
N ALA A 122 9.74 -10.97 4.67
CA ALA A 122 9.80 -11.92 3.55
C ALA A 122 10.40 -11.28 2.28
N ALA A 123 10.07 -10.01 2.03
CA ALA A 123 10.63 -9.24 0.93
C ALA A 123 12.12 -8.94 1.16
N GLU A 124 12.54 -8.63 2.38
CA GLU A 124 13.95 -8.46 2.75
C GLU A 124 14.77 -9.73 2.47
N ASP A 125 14.29 -10.89 2.91
CA ASP A 125 14.94 -12.18 2.65
C ASP A 125 15.07 -12.46 1.13
N ALA A 126 14.00 -12.23 0.36
CA ALA A 126 14.05 -12.37 -1.08
C ALA A 126 15.03 -11.39 -1.73
N CYS A 127 15.04 -10.12 -1.32
CA CYS A 127 15.95 -9.09 -1.84
C CYS A 127 17.41 -9.46 -1.57
N ILE A 128 17.75 -9.83 -0.33
CA ILE A 128 19.12 -10.21 0.05
C ILE A 128 19.56 -11.44 -0.75
N THR A 129 18.69 -12.44 -0.84
CA THR A 129 19.01 -13.69 -1.56
C THR A 129 19.26 -13.41 -3.04
N VAL A 130 18.35 -12.68 -3.72
CA VAL A 130 18.46 -12.36 -5.15
C VAL A 130 19.69 -11.49 -5.41
N SER A 131 19.97 -10.51 -4.56
CA SER A 131 21.20 -9.70 -4.66
C SER A 131 22.46 -10.54 -4.51
N GLY A 132 22.46 -11.57 -3.66
CA GLY A 132 23.61 -12.47 -3.52
C GLY A 132 23.85 -13.38 -4.73
N VAL A 133 22.85 -13.61 -5.59
CA VAL A 133 23.00 -14.44 -6.80
C VAL A 133 23.99 -13.84 -7.78
N VAL A 134 24.14 -12.51 -7.83
CA VAL A 134 25.06 -11.85 -8.77
C VAL A 134 26.54 -12.06 -8.44
N GLU A 135 26.84 -12.52 -7.22
CA GLU A 135 28.21 -12.76 -6.73
C GLU A 135 28.68 -14.22 -6.94
N LYS A 136 27.83 -15.05 -7.55
CA LYS A 136 28.04 -16.48 -7.77
C LYS A 136 28.96 -16.73 -8.98
#